data_AF-A0A6N6KZM2-F1
#
_entry.id   AF-A0A6N6KZM2-F1
#
_cell.length_a   1.000
_cell.length_b   1.000
_cell.length_c   1.000
_cell.angle_alpha   90.00
_cell.angle_beta   90.00
_cell.angle_gamma   90.00
#
_symmetry.space_group_name_H-M   'P 1'
#
loop_
_entity.id
_entity.type
_entity.pdbx_description
1 polymer ?
#
loop_
_entity_poly.entity_id
_entity_poly.type
_entity_poly.pdbx_seq_one_letter_code
_entity_poly.pdbx_strand_id
1 'polypeptide(L)'
;MQVFVDRFNYLFRSTKGLALVAIAMISLVTALWGMLSGPMVEFGITDVVVDLFGFQLVPAEREGRIIILYHVIANAVVAIEVYFITALVKMKKHEQSTINATVTFGYLIAMIFGLAFAYFGHNFVFHGLFIFGQSLLFFGGLLFAAALWPWRKEYRIEDTDYSRTRGGLDLERTAFFVMAVATLGSALFGAVTGSYWGNGHETFLAEDLIRNPHKTLLQKSIIGHLHIMLTLVAIALTLIIGKWYDFKGWFHKIAMPLMIFGTITISIGAWSVVWVEWAHTTIYVGSVFVMLAALFLVIFGWDKLIRERIAEQGIEKANFFQKLKALFHDPLKFGATWQMVFMNFTVSGVGIFMAVNLNEIFRVWPHREERIILTGHWHILSGIIATIILFYFADLAGLKGRLRQWFGWLVIIGSDLAFGAVTIFSMKRLFVTESAQQPLVNWTMLVADFGLALVLVVLAMFLLWRLFDLFKRNGRWKSELDETGYGEVQS
;
A
#
# COMPACT_ATOMS: atom_id res chain seq x y z
N MET A 1 24.20 -4.57 28.09
CA MET A 1 24.55 -5.05 26.74
C MET A 1 23.45 -5.94 26.16
N GLN A 2 23.06 -7.04 26.82
CA GLN A 2 22.03 -7.97 26.34
C GLN A 2 20.70 -7.31 25.92
N VAL A 3 20.15 -6.40 26.74
CA VAL A 3 18.89 -5.71 26.43
C VAL A 3 18.94 -4.91 25.11
N PHE A 4 20.09 -4.33 24.76
CA PHE A 4 20.24 -3.62 23.48
C PHE A 4 20.32 -4.59 22.30
N VAL A 5 20.98 -5.73 22.48
CA VAL A 5 21.05 -6.81 21.50
C VAL A 5 19.66 -7.40 21.25
N ASP A 6 18.88 -7.66 22.31
CA ASP A 6 17.53 -8.21 22.20
C ASP A 6 16.60 -7.25 21.44
N ARG A 7 16.66 -5.95 21.74
CA ARG A 7 15.91 -4.92 21.00
C ARG A 7 16.31 -4.85 19.54
N PHE A 8 17.61 -4.91 19.25
CA PHE A 8 18.10 -4.94 17.88
C PHE A 8 17.61 -6.19 17.14
N ASN A 9 17.68 -7.37 17.78
CA ASN A 9 17.15 -8.62 17.23
C ASN A 9 15.64 -8.52 16.98
N TYR A 10 14.88 -7.93 17.91
CA TYR A 10 13.45 -7.69 17.70
C TYR A 10 13.21 -6.80 16.47
N LEU A 11 13.81 -5.60 16.44
CA LEU A 11 13.58 -4.60 15.39
C LEU A 11 14.01 -5.07 14.00
N PHE A 12 15.10 -5.86 13.90
CA PHE A 12 15.71 -6.20 12.61
C PHE A 12 15.66 -7.68 12.23
N ARG A 13 15.10 -8.56 13.08
CA ARG A 13 14.98 -9.99 12.76
C ARG A 13 13.57 -10.55 12.94
N SER A 14 12.70 -9.89 13.71
CA SER A 14 11.29 -10.27 13.80
C SER A 14 10.47 -9.56 12.72
N THR A 15 9.47 -10.25 12.15
CA THR A 15 8.53 -9.63 11.18
C THR A 15 7.83 -8.40 11.77
N LYS A 16 7.41 -8.48 13.03
CA LYS A 16 6.73 -7.38 13.73
C LYS A 16 7.63 -6.16 13.88
N GLY A 17 8.90 -6.38 14.25
CA GLY A 17 9.90 -5.32 14.36
C GLY A 17 10.26 -4.70 13.01
N LEU A 18 10.48 -5.52 11.99
CA LEU A 18 10.79 -5.04 10.63
C LEU A 18 9.68 -4.17 10.06
N ALA A 19 8.42 -4.61 10.19
CA ALA A 19 7.25 -3.83 9.79
C ALA A 19 7.10 -2.57 10.66
N LEU A 20 7.36 -2.63 11.98
CA LEU A 20 7.33 -1.47 12.86
C LEU A 20 8.32 -0.39 12.42
N VAL A 21 9.57 -0.77 12.10
CA VAL A 21 10.59 0.17 11.62
C VAL A 21 10.14 0.83 10.32
N ALA A 22 9.67 0.06 9.35
CA ALA A 22 9.21 0.61 8.07
C ALA A 22 8.01 1.57 8.24
N ILE A 23 7.00 1.18 9.05
CA ILE A 23 5.85 2.04 9.35
C ILE A 23 6.28 3.32 10.06
N ALA A 24 7.19 3.21 11.05
CA ALA A 24 7.70 4.38 11.76
C ALA A 24 8.47 5.33 10.85
N MET A 25 9.31 4.79 9.95
CA MET A 25 10.05 5.58 8.96
C MET A 25 9.11 6.28 7.98
N ILE A 26 8.13 5.58 7.41
CA ILE A 26 7.10 6.18 6.54
C ILE A 26 6.35 7.28 7.30
N SER A 27 5.98 7.03 8.55
CA SER A 27 5.23 8.00 9.36
C SER A 27 6.05 9.25 9.65
N LEU A 28 7.35 9.11 9.91
CA LEU A 28 8.27 10.23 10.08
C LEU A 28 8.42 11.04 8.79
N VAL A 29 8.58 10.36 7.64
CA VAL A 29 8.67 11.01 6.34
C VAL A 29 7.36 11.76 6.04
N THR A 30 6.20 11.12 6.22
CA THR A 30 4.90 11.76 6.01
C THR A 30 4.68 12.94 6.95
N ALA A 31 5.07 12.82 8.22
CA ALA A 31 4.94 13.92 9.18
C ALA A 31 5.84 15.11 8.81
N LEU A 32 7.10 14.87 8.46
CA LEU A 32 8.05 15.95 8.17
C LEU A 32 7.81 16.58 6.78
N TRP A 33 7.70 15.77 5.73
CA TRP A 33 7.47 16.27 4.36
C TRP A 33 6.02 16.71 4.12
N GLY A 34 5.06 16.21 4.90
CA GLY A 34 3.69 16.71 4.90
C GLY A 34 3.59 18.18 5.34
N MET A 35 4.55 18.66 6.14
CA MET A 35 4.66 20.08 6.50
C MET A 35 5.09 20.97 5.33
N LEU A 36 5.50 20.40 4.19
CA LEU A 36 5.80 21.13 2.95
C LEU A 36 4.58 21.23 2.00
N SER A 37 3.42 20.76 2.44
CA SER A 37 2.19 20.76 1.63
C SER A 37 1.60 22.16 1.45
N GLY A 38 0.76 22.34 0.43
CA GLY A 38 0.10 23.61 0.13
C GLY A 38 -0.61 24.24 1.34
N PRO A 39 -1.46 23.52 2.09
CA PRO A 39 -2.10 24.07 3.29
C PRO A 39 -1.09 24.58 4.33
N MET A 40 0.05 23.90 4.48
CA MET A 40 1.08 24.29 5.45
C MET A 40 1.86 25.53 4.99
N VAL A 41 1.95 25.78 3.68
CA VAL A 41 2.47 27.05 3.13
C VAL A 41 1.58 28.21 3.54
N GLU A 42 0.25 28.05 3.46
CA GLU A 42 -0.70 29.11 3.85
C GLU A 42 -0.61 29.47 5.33
N PHE A 43 -0.23 28.50 6.19
CA PHE A 43 0.03 28.73 7.61
C PHE A 43 1.46 29.21 7.93
N GLY A 44 2.33 29.39 6.94
CA GLY A 44 3.75 29.76 7.12
C GLY A 44 4.61 28.66 7.76
N ILE A 45 4.07 27.44 7.91
CA ILE A 45 4.78 26.31 8.52
C ILE A 45 5.90 25.81 7.60
N THR A 46 5.66 25.82 6.29
CA THR A 46 6.65 25.38 5.29
C THR A 46 7.95 26.16 5.42
N ASP A 47 7.89 27.48 5.54
CA ASP A 47 9.09 28.33 5.64
C ASP A 47 9.90 28.02 6.89
N VAL A 48 9.22 27.84 8.04
CA VAL A 48 9.85 27.45 9.30
C VAL A 48 10.56 26.10 9.18
N VAL A 49 9.93 25.11 8.55
CA VAL A 49 10.51 23.78 8.36
C VAL A 49 11.69 23.83 7.40
N VAL A 50 11.59 24.59 6.31
CA VAL A 50 12.68 24.77 5.35
C VAL A 50 13.89 25.38 6.01
N ASP A 51 13.72 26.44 6.79
CA ASP A 51 14.81 27.12 7.50
C ASP A 51 15.41 26.24 8.61
N LEU A 52 14.57 25.56 9.39
CA LEU A 52 15.02 24.72 10.51
C LEU A 52 15.87 23.53 10.04
N PHE A 53 15.47 22.87 8.95
CA PHE A 53 16.16 21.70 8.42
C PHE A 53 17.16 22.03 7.31
N GLY A 54 17.20 23.27 6.83
CA GLY A 54 18.09 23.70 5.75
C GLY A 54 17.73 23.06 4.40
N PHE A 55 16.43 22.87 4.13
CA PHE A 55 15.99 22.28 2.87
C PHE A 55 16.27 23.21 1.68
N GLN A 56 16.67 22.62 0.56
CA GLN A 56 16.91 23.34 -0.69
C GLN A 56 15.78 23.05 -1.68
N LEU A 57 14.80 23.95 -1.74
CA LEU A 57 13.59 23.79 -2.55
C LEU A 57 13.65 24.63 -3.84
N VAL A 58 14.59 24.33 -4.74
CA VAL A 58 14.62 25.00 -6.05
C VAL A 58 13.34 24.65 -6.83
N PRO A 59 12.58 25.62 -7.36
CA PRO A 59 11.32 25.36 -8.04
C PRO A 59 11.45 24.40 -9.25
N ALA A 60 12.52 24.51 -10.02
CA ALA A 60 12.77 23.70 -11.22
C ALA A 60 12.99 22.20 -10.95
N GLU A 61 13.24 21.83 -9.69
CA GLU A 61 13.56 20.45 -9.29
C GLU A 61 12.37 19.76 -8.58
N ARG A 62 11.22 20.45 -8.50
CA ARG A 62 10.05 20.02 -7.72
C ARG A 62 9.56 18.63 -8.10
N GLU A 63 9.45 18.37 -9.40
CA GLU A 63 8.94 17.12 -9.95
C GLU A 63 9.85 15.94 -9.57
N GLY A 64 11.18 16.14 -9.68
CA GLY A 64 12.18 15.15 -9.26
C GLY A 64 12.11 14.83 -7.77
N ARG A 65 11.98 15.86 -6.93
CA ARG A 65 11.81 15.67 -5.47
C ARG A 65 10.58 14.84 -5.14
N ILE A 66 9.45 15.16 -5.76
CA ILE A 66 8.18 14.45 -5.55
C ILE A 66 8.29 12.99 -5.98
N ILE A 67 8.89 12.72 -7.15
CA ILE A 67 9.09 11.36 -7.65
C ILE A 67 9.94 10.56 -6.67
N ILE A 68 11.06 11.12 -6.19
CA ILE A 68 11.91 10.43 -5.21
C ILE A 68 11.17 10.20 -3.90
N LEU A 69 10.44 11.19 -3.38
CA LEU A 69 9.62 11.05 -2.18
C LEU A 69 8.61 9.89 -2.31
N TYR A 70 7.93 9.78 -3.45
CA TYR A 70 7.01 8.67 -3.71
C TYR A 70 7.73 7.33 -3.79
N HIS A 71 8.88 7.24 -4.47
CA HIS A 71 9.63 5.99 -4.56
C HIS A 71 10.14 5.51 -3.21
N VAL A 72 10.63 6.41 -2.34
CA VAL A 72 11.14 5.99 -1.03
C VAL A 72 10.04 5.49 -0.10
N ILE A 73 8.85 6.10 -0.15
CA ILE A 73 7.68 5.63 0.59
C ILE A 73 7.20 4.29 0.02
N ALA A 74 7.04 4.20 -1.32
CA ALA A 74 6.60 2.98 -1.98
C ALA A 74 7.54 1.80 -1.70
N ASN A 75 8.86 2.02 -1.72
CA ASN A 75 9.85 1.01 -1.39
C ASN A 75 9.68 0.45 0.03
N ALA A 76 9.36 1.30 1.01
CA ALA A 76 9.10 0.87 2.37
C ALA A 76 7.75 0.12 2.50
N VAL A 77 6.73 0.52 1.75
CA VAL A 77 5.44 -0.21 1.69
C VAL A 77 5.65 -1.61 1.10
N VAL A 78 6.38 -1.72 -0.02
CA VAL A 78 6.73 -3.01 -0.62
C VAL A 78 7.54 -3.86 0.36
N ALA A 79 8.45 -3.26 1.12
CA ALA A 79 9.20 -3.97 2.17
C ALA A 79 8.27 -4.56 3.24
N ILE A 80 7.29 -3.79 3.73
CA ILE A 80 6.27 -4.25 4.68
C ILE A 80 5.53 -5.47 4.15
N GLU A 81 5.07 -5.42 2.89
CA GLU A 81 4.37 -6.55 2.27
C GLU A 81 5.27 -7.78 2.15
N VAL A 82 6.53 -7.61 1.76
CA VAL A 82 7.51 -8.72 1.74
C VAL A 82 7.67 -9.33 3.13
N TYR A 83 7.77 -8.52 4.20
CA TYR A 83 7.88 -9.05 5.57
C TYR A 83 6.64 -9.86 5.97
N PHE A 84 5.45 -9.39 5.60
CA PHE A 84 4.20 -10.10 5.87
C PHE A 84 4.11 -11.40 5.07
N ILE A 85 4.40 -11.37 3.77
CA ILE A 85 4.34 -12.57 2.93
C ILE A 85 5.37 -13.60 3.38
N THR A 86 6.59 -13.19 3.71
CA THR A 86 7.63 -14.12 4.20
C THR A 86 7.30 -14.73 5.56
N ALA A 87 6.42 -14.08 6.34
CA ALA A 87 5.90 -14.64 7.60
C ALA A 87 4.68 -15.54 7.40
N LEU A 88 3.82 -15.25 6.41
CA LEU A 88 2.55 -15.94 6.17
C LEU A 88 2.68 -17.15 5.23
N VAL A 89 3.63 -17.10 4.29
CA VAL A 89 3.84 -18.15 3.29
C VAL A 89 5.02 -19.00 3.69
N LYS A 90 4.81 -20.31 3.78
CA LYS A 90 5.86 -21.28 4.13
C LYS A 90 7.07 -21.13 3.20
N MET A 91 8.24 -20.88 3.78
CA MET A 91 9.55 -20.86 3.08
C MET A 91 10.69 -21.26 4.02
N LYS A 92 11.90 -21.46 3.49
CA LYS A 92 13.06 -21.83 4.33
C LYS A 92 13.49 -20.63 5.18
N LYS A 93 13.86 -20.86 6.45
CA LYS A 93 14.30 -19.78 7.37
C LYS A 93 15.47 -18.95 6.83
N HIS A 94 16.42 -19.60 6.15
CA HIS A 94 17.53 -18.90 5.49
C HIS A 94 17.04 -18.01 4.33
N GLU A 95 16.08 -18.47 3.51
CA GLU A 95 15.50 -17.66 2.43
C GLU A 95 14.82 -16.43 3.04
N GLN A 96 13.94 -16.62 4.03
CA GLN A 96 13.24 -15.54 4.73
C GLN A 96 14.21 -14.49 5.31
N SER A 97 15.21 -14.92 6.08
CA SER A 97 16.18 -14.00 6.71
C SER A 97 17.01 -13.23 5.67
N THR A 98 17.45 -13.89 4.60
CA THR A 98 18.24 -13.26 3.53
C THR A 98 17.41 -12.22 2.77
N ILE A 99 16.18 -12.58 2.40
CA ILE A 99 15.24 -11.67 1.71
C ILE A 99 14.95 -10.46 2.59
N ASN A 100 14.55 -10.69 3.84
CA ASN A 100 14.18 -9.62 4.75
C ASN A 100 15.36 -8.69 5.03
N ALA A 101 16.56 -9.22 5.25
CA ALA A 101 17.75 -8.38 5.44
C ALA A 101 18.07 -7.54 4.20
N THR A 102 18.05 -8.15 3.01
CA THR A 102 18.34 -7.48 1.73
C THR A 102 17.36 -6.35 1.46
N VAL A 103 16.06 -6.63 1.60
CA VAL A 103 14.99 -5.64 1.38
C VAL A 103 15.06 -4.52 2.42
N THR A 104 15.35 -4.84 3.68
CA THR A 104 15.51 -3.85 4.76
C THR A 104 16.63 -2.88 4.47
N PHE A 105 17.80 -3.40 4.11
CA PHE A 105 18.95 -2.58 3.78
C PHE A 105 18.69 -1.75 2.51
N GLY A 106 18.07 -2.34 1.50
CA GLY A 106 17.71 -1.67 0.26
C GLY A 106 16.78 -0.48 0.46
N TYR A 107 15.66 -0.65 1.16
CA TYR A 107 14.69 0.44 1.34
C TYR A 107 15.21 1.54 2.26
N LEU A 108 15.97 1.21 3.33
CA LEU A 108 16.54 2.21 4.22
C LEU A 108 17.58 3.07 3.50
N ILE A 109 18.46 2.45 2.71
CA ILE A 109 19.42 3.20 1.87
C ILE A 109 18.67 4.08 0.88
N ALA A 110 17.71 3.53 0.15
CA ALA A 110 16.93 4.30 -0.81
C ALA A 110 16.24 5.48 -0.13
N MET A 111 15.62 5.27 1.04
CA MET A 111 14.91 6.31 1.76
C MET A 111 15.83 7.42 2.26
N ILE A 112 16.89 7.07 2.99
CA ILE A 112 17.79 8.06 3.59
C ILE A 112 18.49 8.88 2.49
N PHE A 113 19.10 8.20 1.52
CA PHE A 113 19.90 8.89 0.51
C PHE A 113 19.07 9.50 -0.61
N GLY A 114 17.88 8.96 -0.91
CA GLY A 114 16.93 9.57 -1.83
C GLY A 114 16.44 10.92 -1.28
N LEU A 115 16.00 10.95 -0.03
CA LEU A 115 15.56 12.19 0.62
C LEU A 115 16.72 13.19 0.79
N ALA A 116 17.93 12.70 1.15
CA ALA A 116 19.11 13.54 1.23
C ALA A 116 19.44 14.19 -0.14
N PHE A 117 19.42 13.42 -1.22
CA PHE A 117 19.66 13.93 -2.57
C PHE A 117 18.60 14.97 -2.99
N ALA A 118 17.32 14.63 -2.80
CA ALA A 118 16.20 15.46 -3.24
C ALA A 118 16.09 16.78 -2.46
N TYR A 119 16.39 16.80 -1.17
CA TYR A 119 16.05 17.94 -0.31
C TYR A 119 17.27 18.70 0.27
N PHE A 120 18.50 18.20 0.09
CA PHE A 120 19.72 18.80 0.67
C PHE A 120 20.82 19.09 -0.38
N GLY A 121 20.42 19.53 -1.58
CA GLY A 121 21.35 20.11 -2.57
C GLY A 121 21.96 19.14 -3.57
N HIS A 122 21.21 18.13 -4.01
CA HIS A 122 21.52 17.32 -5.20
C HIS A 122 22.93 16.70 -5.24
N ASN A 123 23.44 16.24 -4.10
CA ASN A 123 24.71 15.51 -4.07
C ASN A 123 24.60 14.15 -4.79
N PHE A 124 25.25 14.02 -5.95
CA PHE A 124 25.18 12.82 -6.79
C PHE A 124 25.69 11.54 -6.12
N VAL A 125 26.51 11.62 -5.07
CA VAL A 125 26.88 10.44 -4.26
C VAL A 125 25.64 9.88 -3.57
N PHE A 126 24.77 10.74 -3.02
CA PHE A 126 23.51 10.32 -2.42
C PHE A 126 22.54 9.75 -3.47
N HIS A 127 22.51 10.32 -4.66
CA HIS A 127 21.75 9.74 -5.77
C HIS A 127 22.25 8.34 -6.14
N GLY A 128 23.56 8.13 -6.22
CA GLY A 128 24.16 6.82 -6.45
C GLY A 128 23.79 5.80 -5.38
N LEU A 129 23.79 6.21 -4.10
CA LEU A 129 23.34 5.37 -2.99
C LEU A 129 21.83 5.08 -3.06
N PHE A 130 21.01 6.05 -3.46
CA PHE A 130 19.58 5.82 -3.70
C PHE A 130 19.33 4.72 -4.73
N ILE A 131 20.01 4.79 -5.90
CA ILE A 131 19.93 3.77 -6.96
C ILE A 131 20.45 2.42 -6.46
N PHE A 132 21.54 2.41 -5.70
CA PHE A 132 22.06 1.18 -5.08
C PHE A 132 21.02 0.54 -4.15
N GLY A 133 20.35 1.34 -3.31
CA GLY A 133 19.25 0.87 -2.45
C GLY A 133 18.09 0.27 -3.25
N GLN A 134 17.67 0.92 -4.34
CA GLN A 134 16.65 0.38 -5.25
C GLN A 134 17.10 -0.93 -5.92
N SER A 135 18.38 -1.04 -6.30
CA SER A 135 18.95 -2.25 -6.89
C SER A 135 18.96 -3.42 -5.90
N LEU A 136 19.25 -3.17 -4.62
CA LEU A 136 19.16 -4.16 -3.56
C LEU A 136 17.73 -4.63 -3.31
N LEU A 137 16.76 -3.71 -3.31
CA LEU A 137 15.33 -4.04 -3.25
C LEU A 137 14.91 -4.96 -4.40
N PHE A 138 15.32 -4.62 -5.63
CA PHE A 138 15.05 -5.44 -6.80
C PHE A 138 15.68 -6.83 -6.67
N PHE A 139 16.93 -6.92 -6.24
CA PHE A 139 17.62 -8.19 -5.99
C PHE A 139 16.93 -9.01 -4.88
N GLY A 140 16.51 -8.37 -3.79
CA GLY A 140 15.69 -8.99 -2.75
C GLY A 140 14.38 -9.55 -3.31
N GLY A 141 13.76 -8.85 -4.26
CA GLY A 141 12.60 -9.32 -5.01
C GLY A 141 12.88 -10.57 -5.86
N LEU A 142 14.04 -10.66 -6.51
CA LEU A 142 14.45 -11.87 -7.25
C LEU A 142 14.58 -13.08 -6.31
N LEU A 143 15.23 -12.89 -5.16
CA LEU A 143 15.34 -13.92 -4.12
C LEU A 143 13.95 -14.33 -3.59
N PHE A 144 13.06 -13.36 -3.41
CA PHE A 144 11.70 -13.57 -2.97
C PHE A 144 10.87 -14.38 -3.98
N ALA A 145 10.92 -14.03 -5.26
CA ALA A 145 10.27 -14.81 -6.32
C ALA A 145 10.82 -16.26 -6.37
N ALA A 146 12.13 -16.44 -6.22
CA ALA A 146 12.75 -17.76 -6.16
C ALA A 146 12.28 -18.59 -4.95
N ALA A 147 12.10 -17.97 -3.77
CA ALA A 147 11.57 -18.63 -2.58
C ALA A 147 10.07 -18.99 -2.73
N LEU A 148 9.32 -18.14 -3.44
CA LEU A 148 7.90 -18.36 -3.77
C LEU A 148 7.66 -19.38 -4.88
N TRP A 149 8.70 -19.89 -5.56
CA TRP A 149 8.58 -20.86 -6.66
C TRP A 149 7.57 -21.98 -6.35
N PRO A 150 6.37 -21.98 -6.97
CA PRO A 150 5.27 -22.82 -6.50
C PRO A 150 5.46 -24.30 -6.86
N TRP A 151 6.27 -24.62 -7.87
CA TRP A 151 6.45 -25.98 -8.37
C TRP A 151 7.33 -26.88 -7.48
N ARG A 152 7.89 -26.38 -6.36
CA ARG A 152 8.66 -27.23 -5.43
C ARG A 152 7.74 -28.23 -4.73
N LYS A 153 8.13 -29.51 -4.71
CA LYS A 153 7.33 -30.59 -4.12
C LYS A 153 7.02 -30.36 -2.63
N GLU A 154 7.96 -29.78 -1.88
CA GLU A 154 7.86 -29.49 -0.43
C GLU A 154 6.77 -28.47 -0.03
N TYR A 155 6.23 -27.74 -1.02
CA TYR A 155 5.18 -26.74 -0.85
C TYR A 155 3.84 -27.16 -1.46
N ARG A 156 3.72 -28.41 -1.91
CA ARG A 156 2.43 -28.95 -2.31
C ARG A 156 1.53 -29.15 -1.10
N ILE A 157 0.24 -28.93 -1.30
CA ILE A 157 -0.79 -29.03 -0.25
C ILE A 157 -1.75 -30.17 -0.58
N GLU A 158 -2.17 -30.88 0.48
CA GLU A 158 -3.14 -31.97 0.40
C GLU A 158 -4.56 -31.50 0.75
N ASP A 159 -4.63 -30.50 1.63
CA ASP A 159 -5.87 -29.91 2.11
C ASP A 159 -6.76 -29.49 0.92
N THR A 160 -7.96 -30.08 0.88
CA THR A 160 -8.94 -29.88 -0.18
C THR A 160 -9.72 -28.59 0.00
N ASP A 161 -9.67 -27.92 1.15
CA ASP A 161 -10.38 -26.65 1.36
C ASP A 161 -9.67 -25.50 0.66
N TYR A 162 -8.36 -25.57 0.49
CA TYR A 162 -7.60 -24.57 -0.26
C TYR A 162 -7.62 -24.83 -1.78
N SER A 163 -7.31 -23.78 -2.53
CA SER A 163 -7.27 -23.82 -3.99
C SER A 163 -6.01 -24.53 -4.45
N ARG A 164 -6.17 -25.70 -5.06
CA ARG A 164 -5.06 -26.53 -5.53
C ARG A 164 -5.35 -27.23 -6.83
N THR A 165 -4.29 -27.53 -7.57
CA THR A 165 -4.39 -28.46 -8.71
C THR A 165 -4.55 -29.91 -8.24
N ARG A 166 -4.87 -30.82 -9.17
CA ARG A 166 -4.92 -32.27 -8.89
C ARG A 166 -3.60 -32.81 -8.33
N GLY A 167 -2.46 -32.25 -8.74
CA GLY A 167 -1.13 -32.65 -8.28
C GLY A 167 -0.68 -32.01 -6.95
N GLY A 168 -1.58 -31.31 -6.25
CA GLY A 168 -1.30 -30.64 -4.98
C GLY A 168 -0.58 -29.29 -5.11
N LEU A 169 -0.44 -28.74 -6.32
CA LEU A 169 0.12 -27.38 -6.50
C LEU A 169 -0.80 -26.35 -5.84
N ASP A 170 -0.26 -25.59 -4.88
CA ASP A 170 -0.95 -24.50 -4.18
C ASP A 170 -1.13 -23.29 -5.10
N LEU A 171 -2.39 -22.96 -5.41
CA LEU A 171 -2.73 -21.83 -6.27
C LEU A 171 -2.64 -20.48 -5.54
N GLU A 172 -2.75 -20.44 -4.21
CA GLU A 172 -2.52 -19.21 -3.44
C GLU A 172 -1.03 -18.83 -3.46
N ARG A 173 -0.14 -19.81 -3.25
CA ARG A 173 1.31 -19.62 -3.45
C ARG A 173 1.64 -19.21 -4.89
N THR A 174 0.93 -19.77 -5.87
CA THR A 174 1.09 -19.40 -7.28
C THR A 174 0.65 -17.95 -7.53
N ALA A 175 -0.42 -17.48 -6.89
CA ALA A 175 -0.85 -16.09 -6.96
C ALA A 175 0.20 -15.13 -6.39
N PHE A 176 0.78 -15.43 -5.22
CA PHE A 176 1.90 -14.67 -4.67
C PHE A 176 3.12 -14.64 -5.61
N PHE A 177 3.47 -15.79 -6.19
CA PHE A 177 4.58 -15.88 -7.13
C PHE A 177 4.35 -15.02 -8.38
N VAL A 178 3.16 -15.11 -8.98
CA VAL A 178 2.77 -14.33 -10.16
C VAL A 178 2.79 -12.84 -9.86
N MET A 179 2.24 -12.42 -8.71
CA MET A 179 2.32 -11.03 -8.24
C MET A 179 3.79 -10.59 -8.12
N ALA A 180 4.65 -11.37 -7.45
CA ALA A 180 6.05 -11.01 -7.27
C ALA A 180 6.80 -10.85 -8.61
N VAL A 181 6.58 -11.77 -9.56
CA VAL A 181 7.16 -11.69 -10.91
C VAL A 181 6.64 -10.48 -11.69
N ALA A 182 5.34 -10.20 -11.61
CA ALA A 182 4.74 -9.03 -12.24
C ALA A 182 5.30 -7.71 -11.65
N THR A 183 5.54 -7.67 -10.34
CA THR A 183 6.15 -6.52 -9.66
C THR A 183 7.59 -6.31 -10.13
N LEU A 184 8.39 -7.38 -10.25
CA LEU A 184 9.74 -7.31 -10.80
C LEU A 184 9.74 -6.83 -12.26
N GLY A 185 8.86 -7.40 -13.10
CA GLY A 185 8.73 -6.97 -14.49
C GLY A 185 8.35 -5.49 -14.61
N SER A 186 7.41 -5.04 -13.77
CA SER A 186 6.97 -3.64 -13.72
C SER A 186 8.04 -2.70 -13.17
N ALA A 187 8.83 -3.14 -12.20
CA ALA A 187 9.97 -2.38 -11.68
C ALA A 187 11.05 -2.21 -12.76
N LEU A 188 11.37 -3.26 -13.53
CA LEU A 188 12.27 -3.16 -14.69
C LEU A 188 11.74 -2.17 -15.73
N PHE A 189 10.44 -2.23 -16.02
CA PHE A 189 9.81 -1.32 -16.97
C PHE A 189 10.00 0.16 -16.58
N GLY A 190 9.83 0.49 -15.28
CA GLY A 190 10.14 1.81 -14.75
C GLY A 190 11.64 2.14 -14.77
N ALA A 191 12.49 1.19 -14.37
CA ALA A 191 13.94 1.36 -14.32
C ALA A 191 14.56 1.63 -15.70
N VAL A 192 14.05 1.00 -16.76
CA VAL A 192 14.45 1.28 -18.14
C VAL A 192 14.23 2.76 -18.42
N THR A 193 13.05 3.32 -18.10
CA THR A 193 12.82 4.74 -18.33
C THR A 193 13.73 5.62 -17.48
N GLY A 194 13.93 5.26 -16.20
CA GLY A 194 14.82 6.01 -15.32
C GLY A 194 16.27 6.06 -15.80
N SER A 195 16.74 5.03 -16.52
CA SER A 195 18.09 5.00 -17.09
C SER A 195 18.36 6.03 -18.20
N TYR A 196 17.31 6.65 -18.75
CA TYR A 196 17.43 7.70 -19.77
C TYR A 196 17.36 9.12 -19.19
N TRP A 197 17.17 9.31 -17.87
CA TRP A 197 17.14 10.65 -17.30
C TRP A 197 18.47 11.38 -17.52
N GLY A 198 18.38 12.60 -18.07
CA GLY A 198 19.56 13.37 -18.49
C GLY A 198 20.19 12.90 -19.80
N ASN A 199 19.62 11.88 -20.46
CA ASN A 199 20.01 11.37 -21.77
C ASN A 199 18.82 11.38 -22.74
N GLY A 200 18.28 12.57 -23.01
CA GLY A 200 17.11 12.76 -23.87
C GLY A 200 15.76 12.46 -23.21
N HIS A 201 15.74 12.17 -21.91
CA HIS A 201 14.53 12.07 -21.10
C HIS A 201 14.58 13.02 -19.90
N GLU A 202 13.50 13.76 -19.69
CA GLU A 202 13.36 14.72 -18.60
C GLU A 202 12.36 14.24 -17.56
N THR A 203 12.42 14.86 -16.38
CA THR A 203 11.51 14.57 -15.28
C THR A 203 10.18 15.28 -15.48
N PHE A 204 9.07 14.59 -15.22
CA PHE A 204 7.71 15.13 -15.34
C PHE A 204 6.75 14.40 -14.39
N LEU A 205 5.62 15.03 -14.07
CA LEU A 205 4.50 14.34 -13.41
C LEU A 205 3.55 13.78 -14.47
N ALA A 206 3.13 12.53 -14.29
CA ALA A 206 2.30 11.85 -15.30
C ALA A 206 0.99 12.60 -15.58
N GLU A 207 0.45 13.28 -14.58
CA GLU A 207 -0.76 14.09 -14.70
C GLU A 207 -0.58 15.33 -15.60
N ASP A 208 0.65 15.75 -15.86
CA ASP A 208 0.92 16.87 -16.78
C ASP A 208 0.88 16.44 -18.26
N LEU A 209 0.95 15.13 -18.54
CA LEU A 209 0.94 14.58 -19.90
C LEU A 209 -0.44 14.12 -20.35
N ILE A 210 -1.47 14.23 -19.52
CA ILE A 210 -2.79 13.60 -19.75
C ILE A 210 -3.43 14.06 -21.06
N ARG A 211 -3.29 15.35 -21.41
CA ARG A 211 -3.80 15.94 -22.65
C ARG A 211 -2.78 16.01 -23.78
N ASN A 212 -1.53 15.60 -23.54
CA ASN A 212 -0.54 15.59 -24.61
C ASN A 212 -0.90 14.50 -25.65
N PRO A 213 -1.21 14.86 -26.90
CA PRO A 213 -1.58 13.89 -27.93
C PRO A 213 -0.39 13.02 -28.37
N HIS A 214 0.84 13.51 -28.21
CA HIS A 214 2.05 12.84 -28.65
C HIS A 214 2.98 12.57 -27.47
N LYS A 215 2.89 11.36 -26.94
CA LYS A 215 3.76 10.87 -25.85
C LYS A 215 4.88 10.02 -26.42
N THR A 216 6.10 10.24 -25.94
CA THR A 216 7.24 9.37 -26.25
C THR A 216 7.04 7.97 -25.65
N LEU A 217 7.80 6.98 -26.14
CA LEU A 217 7.75 5.63 -25.59
C LEU A 217 8.12 5.59 -24.10
N LEU A 218 9.10 6.39 -23.69
CA LEU A 218 9.53 6.53 -22.29
C LEU A 218 8.42 7.12 -21.41
N GLN A 219 7.73 8.16 -21.89
CA GLN A 219 6.58 8.74 -21.18
C GLN A 219 5.43 7.74 -21.03
N LYS A 220 5.11 6.99 -22.10
CA LYS A 220 4.11 5.92 -22.04
C LYS A 220 4.51 4.79 -21.07
N SER A 221 5.80 4.47 -21.00
CA SER A 221 6.32 3.45 -20.07
C SER A 221 6.17 3.87 -18.60
N ILE A 222 6.45 5.13 -18.26
CA ILE A 222 6.17 5.67 -16.91
C ILE A 222 4.68 5.57 -16.59
N ILE A 223 3.80 5.95 -17.51
CA ILE A 223 2.34 5.86 -17.28
C ILE A 223 1.94 4.40 -16.99
N GLY A 224 2.43 3.45 -17.79
CA GLY A 224 2.18 2.02 -17.56
C GLY A 224 2.71 1.54 -16.21
N HIS A 225 3.94 1.91 -15.85
CA HIS A 225 4.58 1.59 -14.58
C HIS A 225 3.76 2.11 -13.38
N LEU A 226 3.34 3.38 -13.42
CA LEU A 226 2.57 4.00 -12.34
C LEU A 226 1.22 3.30 -12.10
N HIS A 227 0.52 2.92 -13.17
CA HIS A 227 -0.77 2.23 -13.05
C HIS A 227 -0.63 0.83 -12.43
N ILE A 228 0.39 0.07 -12.84
CA ILE A 228 0.51 -1.33 -12.44
C ILE A 228 1.10 -1.49 -11.05
N MET A 229 2.07 -0.67 -10.64
CA MET A 229 2.77 -0.86 -9.36
C MET A 229 1.81 -0.79 -8.16
N LEU A 230 0.95 0.23 -8.11
CA LEU A 230 -0.01 0.39 -7.01
C LEU A 230 -1.06 -0.73 -7.01
N THR A 231 -1.45 -1.20 -8.20
CA THR A 231 -2.37 -2.34 -8.36
C THR A 231 -1.73 -3.64 -7.85
N LEU A 232 -0.45 -3.87 -8.12
CA LEU A 232 0.28 -5.05 -7.65
C LEU A 232 0.47 -5.04 -6.12
N VAL A 233 0.71 -3.88 -5.52
CA VAL A 233 0.68 -3.69 -4.06
C VAL A 233 -0.71 -4.04 -3.52
N ALA A 234 -1.79 -3.50 -4.10
CA ALA A 234 -3.15 -3.86 -3.68
C ALA A 234 -3.46 -5.37 -3.81
N ILE A 235 -2.96 -6.03 -4.86
CA ILE A 235 -3.07 -7.49 -5.04
C ILE A 235 -2.29 -8.23 -3.96
N ALA A 236 -1.05 -7.85 -3.69
CA ALA A 236 -0.23 -8.42 -2.63
C ALA A 236 -0.93 -8.31 -1.27
N LEU A 237 -1.46 -7.12 -0.96
CA LEU A 237 -2.22 -6.88 0.26
C LEU A 237 -3.49 -7.72 0.32
N THR A 238 -4.23 -7.85 -0.77
CA THR A 238 -5.42 -8.72 -0.82
C THR A 238 -5.07 -10.16 -0.48
N LEU A 239 -3.97 -10.69 -1.02
CA LEU A 239 -3.49 -12.04 -0.71
C LEU A 239 -3.02 -12.15 0.75
N ILE A 240 -2.32 -11.15 1.30
CA ILE A 240 -1.93 -11.07 2.72
C ILE A 240 -3.16 -11.14 3.64
N ILE A 241 -4.19 -10.34 3.34
CA ILE A 241 -5.45 -10.34 4.10
C ILE A 241 -6.17 -11.68 3.94
N GLY A 242 -6.12 -12.30 2.76
CA GLY A 242 -6.57 -13.67 2.53
C GLY A 242 -5.96 -14.68 3.52
N LYS A 243 -4.62 -14.67 3.67
CA LYS A 243 -3.93 -15.49 4.68
C LYS A 243 -4.33 -15.13 6.10
N TRP A 244 -4.44 -13.83 6.42
CA TRP A 244 -4.81 -13.37 7.76
C TRP A 244 -6.22 -13.81 8.18
N TYR A 245 -7.13 -13.97 7.21
CA TYR A 245 -8.48 -14.47 7.43
C TYR A 245 -8.59 -15.99 7.35
N ASP A 246 -7.52 -16.70 7.03
CA ASP A 246 -7.57 -18.12 6.68
C ASP A 246 -8.61 -18.39 5.57
N PHE A 247 -8.49 -17.65 4.47
CA PHE A 247 -9.43 -17.72 3.35
C PHE A 247 -9.37 -19.09 2.65
N LYS A 248 -10.47 -19.84 2.74
CA LYS A 248 -10.57 -21.19 2.19
C LYS A 248 -11.99 -21.54 1.76
N GLY A 249 -12.17 -22.73 1.20
CA GLY A 249 -13.44 -23.24 0.70
C GLY A 249 -13.74 -22.81 -0.75
N TRP A 250 -15.02 -22.82 -1.11
CA TRP A 250 -15.46 -22.61 -2.50
C TRP A 250 -15.03 -21.25 -3.07
N PHE A 251 -15.22 -20.19 -2.30
CA PHE A 251 -14.82 -18.83 -2.71
C PHE A 251 -13.31 -18.73 -2.97
N HIS A 252 -12.49 -19.34 -2.12
CA HIS A 252 -11.03 -19.37 -2.31
C HIS A 252 -10.62 -20.16 -3.57
N LYS A 253 -11.28 -21.28 -3.84
CA LYS A 253 -11.03 -22.13 -5.03
C LYS A 253 -11.29 -21.39 -6.33
N ILE A 254 -12.28 -20.51 -6.36
CA ILE A 254 -12.54 -19.65 -7.53
C ILE A 254 -11.60 -18.42 -7.52
N ALA A 255 -11.42 -17.79 -6.36
CA ALA A 255 -10.66 -16.54 -6.26
C ALA A 255 -9.20 -16.69 -6.70
N MET A 256 -8.50 -17.77 -6.36
CA MET A 256 -7.06 -17.89 -6.69
C MET A 256 -6.79 -17.96 -8.20
N PRO A 257 -7.47 -18.81 -9.01
CA PRO A 257 -7.37 -18.76 -10.47
C PRO A 257 -7.69 -17.38 -11.06
N LEU A 258 -8.74 -16.71 -10.57
CA LEU A 258 -9.12 -15.37 -11.03
C LEU A 258 -8.04 -14.34 -10.69
N MET A 259 -7.46 -14.42 -9.49
CA MET A 259 -6.38 -13.55 -9.05
C MET A 259 -5.14 -13.75 -9.93
N ILE A 260 -4.74 -14.99 -10.20
CA ILE A 260 -3.59 -15.30 -11.09
C ILE A 260 -3.84 -14.74 -12.49
N PHE A 261 -4.97 -15.09 -13.11
CA PHE A 261 -5.30 -14.69 -14.47
C PHE A 261 -5.44 -13.17 -14.59
N GLY A 262 -6.14 -12.55 -13.64
CA GLY A 262 -6.31 -11.12 -13.55
C GLY A 262 -4.97 -10.40 -13.43
N THR A 263 -4.11 -10.82 -12.50
CA THR A 263 -2.77 -10.22 -12.30
C THR A 263 -1.94 -10.26 -13.59
N ILE A 264 -1.91 -11.41 -14.28
CA ILE A 264 -1.20 -11.55 -15.57
C ILE A 264 -1.78 -10.59 -16.60
N THR A 265 -3.11 -10.57 -16.73
CA THR A 265 -3.80 -9.76 -17.74
C THR A 265 -3.60 -8.26 -17.53
N ILE A 266 -3.75 -7.76 -16.30
CA ILE A 266 -3.51 -6.34 -15.98
C ILE A 266 -2.05 -5.98 -16.26
N SER A 267 -1.10 -6.84 -15.84
CA SER A 267 0.33 -6.57 -16.03
C SER A 267 0.70 -6.47 -17.51
N ILE A 268 0.26 -7.42 -18.33
CA ILE A 268 0.45 -7.38 -19.78
C ILE A 268 -0.21 -6.12 -20.37
N GLY A 269 -1.45 -5.81 -19.96
CA GLY A 269 -2.16 -4.61 -20.38
C GLY A 269 -1.36 -3.34 -20.10
N ALA A 270 -0.87 -3.18 -18.86
CA ALA A 270 -0.10 -2.01 -18.44
C ALA A 270 1.24 -1.86 -19.17
N TRP A 271 1.97 -2.96 -19.38
CA TRP A 271 3.21 -2.93 -20.18
C TRP A 271 2.91 -2.61 -21.64
N SER A 272 1.77 -3.06 -22.15
CA SER A 272 1.36 -2.85 -23.54
C SER A 272 0.96 -1.42 -23.89
N VAL A 273 0.79 -0.52 -22.90
CA VAL A 273 0.48 0.92 -23.11
C VAL A 273 1.48 1.61 -24.05
N VAL A 274 2.71 1.09 -24.14
CA VAL A 274 3.75 1.61 -25.05
C VAL A 274 3.47 1.26 -26.51
N TRP A 275 2.84 0.11 -26.78
CA TRP A 275 2.71 -0.47 -28.13
C TRP A 275 1.30 -0.46 -28.69
N VAL A 276 0.26 -0.53 -27.85
CA VAL A 276 -1.13 -0.70 -28.32
C VAL A 276 -2.08 0.32 -27.70
N GLU A 277 -3.04 0.78 -28.49
CA GLU A 277 -4.02 1.78 -28.06
C GLU A 277 -5.12 1.17 -27.17
N TRP A 278 -5.42 -0.12 -27.34
CA TRP A 278 -6.42 -0.85 -26.53
C TRP A 278 -5.87 -1.39 -25.20
N ALA A 279 -4.67 -0.97 -24.79
CA ALA A 279 -4.03 -1.41 -23.54
C ALA A 279 -4.92 -1.22 -22.31
N HIS A 280 -5.66 -0.10 -22.25
CA HIS A 280 -6.59 0.19 -21.16
C HIS A 280 -7.75 -0.80 -21.09
N THR A 281 -8.26 -1.27 -22.23
CA THR A 281 -9.30 -2.32 -22.26
C THR A 281 -8.78 -3.61 -21.66
N THR A 282 -7.55 -4.01 -21.97
CA THR A 282 -6.91 -5.18 -21.38
C THR A 282 -6.73 -5.03 -19.86
N ILE A 283 -6.31 -3.85 -19.40
CA ILE A 283 -6.23 -3.53 -17.97
C ILE A 283 -7.59 -3.72 -17.31
N TYR A 284 -8.67 -3.18 -17.87
CA TYR A 284 -10.02 -3.31 -17.30
C TYR A 284 -10.49 -4.75 -17.21
N VAL A 285 -10.25 -5.56 -18.25
CA VAL A 285 -10.58 -7.00 -18.23
C VAL A 285 -9.86 -7.69 -17.08
N GLY A 286 -8.57 -7.46 -16.92
CA GLY A 286 -7.81 -8.02 -15.80
C GLY A 286 -8.33 -7.54 -14.43
N SER A 287 -8.65 -6.25 -14.30
CA SER A 287 -9.17 -5.65 -13.07
C SER A 287 -10.49 -6.28 -12.63
N VAL A 288 -11.39 -6.63 -13.57
CA VAL A 288 -12.65 -7.33 -13.24
C VAL A 288 -12.37 -8.63 -12.50
N PHE A 289 -11.40 -9.43 -12.95
CA PHE A 289 -11.08 -10.71 -12.32
C PHE A 289 -10.43 -10.55 -10.94
N VAL A 290 -9.51 -9.59 -10.78
CA VAL A 290 -8.88 -9.29 -9.49
C VAL A 290 -9.91 -8.75 -8.49
N MET A 291 -10.77 -7.82 -8.91
CA MET A 291 -11.83 -7.27 -8.05
C MET A 291 -12.86 -8.33 -7.66
N LEU A 292 -13.21 -9.26 -8.56
CA LEU A 292 -14.10 -10.36 -8.23
C LEU A 292 -13.45 -11.33 -7.20
N ALA A 293 -12.15 -11.61 -7.34
CA ALA A 293 -11.41 -12.38 -6.36
C ALA A 293 -11.38 -11.69 -4.97
N ALA A 294 -11.17 -10.37 -4.94
CA ALA A 294 -11.22 -9.57 -3.72
C ALA A 294 -12.63 -9.55 -3.10
N LEU A 295 -13.68 -9.46 -3.92
CA LEU A 295 -15.06 -9.53 -3.44
C LEU A 295 -15.36 -10.87 -2.74
N PHE A 296 -14.87 -11.97 -3.28
CA PHE A 296 -15.02 -13.28 -2.63
C PHE A 296 -14.32 -13.35 -1.27
N LEU A 297 -13.17 -12.70 -1.12
CA LEU A 297 -12.51 -12.55 0.19
C LEU A 297 -13.36 -11.72 1.15
N VAL A 298 -13.94 -10.60 0.70
CA VAL A 298 -14.82 -9.76 1.54
C VAL A 298 -16.04 -10.56 2.02
N ILE A 299 -16.73 -11.26 1.12
CA ILE A 299 -17.90 -12.09 1.45
C ILE A 299 -17.52 -13.15 2.49
N PHE A 300 -16.42 -13.86 2.26
CA PHE A 300 -15.92 -14.86 3.20
C PHE A 300 -15.56 -14.23 4.56
N GLY A 301 -14.83 -13.10 4.55
CA GLY A 301 -14.36 -12.45 5.76
C GLY A 301 -15.50 -11.93 6.63
N TRP A 302 -16.54 -11.35 6.02
CA TRP A 302 -17.72 -10.86 6.75
C TRP A 302 -18.56 -12.02 7.30
N ASP A 303 -18.80 -13.07 6.51
CA ASP A 303 -19.50 -14.26 6.98
C ASP A 303 -18.75 -14.92 8.15
N LYS A 304 -17.41 -15.04 8.04
CA LYS A 304 -16.56 -15.56 9.10
C LYS A 304 -16.68 -14.75 10.40
N LEU A 305 -16.54 -13.43 10.33
CA LEU A 305 -16.67 -12.54 11.51
C LEU A 305 -18.03 -12.68 12.18
N ILE A 306 -19.10 -12.75 11.39
CA ILE A 306 -20.46 -12.91 11.89
C ILE A 306 -20.61 -14.25 12.61
N ARG A 307 -20.19 -15.35 11.96
CA ARG A 307 -20.36 -16.71 12.49
C ARG A 307 -19.55 -16.96 13.75
N GLU A 308 -18.27 -16.58 13.74
CA GLU A 308 -17.39 -16.76 14.90
C GLU A 308 -17.94 -15.99 16.11
N ARG A 309 -18.36 -14.74 15.91
CA ARG A 309 -18.87 -13.91 17.01
C ARG A 309 -20.22 -14.38 17.54
N ILE A 310 -21.11 -14.88 16.68
CA ILE A 310 -22.39 -15.49 17.10
C ILE A 310 -22.14 -16.77 17.90
N ALA A 311 -21.20 -17.60 17.45
CA ALA A 311 -20.82 -18.83 18.14
C ALA A 311 -20.20 -18.52 19.52
N GLU A 312 -19.31 -17.55 19.62
CA GLU A 312 -18.75 -17.07 20.90
C GLU A 312 -19.81 -16.60 21.90
N GLN A 313 -20.92 -16.03 21.40
CA GLN A 313 -22.03 -15.55 22.21
C GLN A 313 -23.04 -16.65 22.57
N GLY A 314 -22.87 -17.87 22.06
CA GLY A 314 -23.80 -18.98 22.27
C GLY A 314 -25.19 -18.75 21.65
N ILE A 315 -25.27 -17.92 20.60
CA ILE A 315 -26.54 -17.61 19.94
C ILE A 315 -26.83 -18.65 18.86
N GLU A 316 -27.80 -19.54 19.06
CA GLU A 316 -28.14 -20.60 18.09
C GLU A 316 -28.75 -20.06 16.80
N LYS A 317 -29.64 -19.06 16.89
CA LYS A 317 -30.32 -18.45 15.74
C LYS A 317 -30.29 -16.93 15.82
N ALA A 318 -29.26 -16.34 15.22
CA ALA A 318 -29.10 -14.89 15.22
C ALA A 318 -30.08 -14.19 14.27
N ASN A 319 -30.74 -13.14 14.75
CA ASN A 319 -31.52 -12.21 13.94
C ASN A 319 -30.61 -11.24 13.16
N PHE A 320 -31.22 -10.44 12.29
CA PHE A 320 -30.50 -9.49 11.44
C PHE A 320 -29.61 -8.51 12.25
N PHE A 321 -30.14 -7.91 13.31
CA PHE A 321 -29.39 -6.95 14.13
C PHE A 321 -28.25 -7.60 14.91
N GLN A 322 -28.41 -8.85 15.36
CA GLN A 322 -27.35 -9.62 16.00
C GLN A 322 -26.22 -9.91 15.02
N LYS A 323 -26.54 -10.27 13.77
CA LYS A 323 -25.54 -10.43 12.70
C LYS A 323 -24.81 -9.13 12.39
N LEU A 324 -25.53 -8.01 12.30
CA LEU A 324 -24.94 -6.70 12.04
C LEU A 324 -23.98 -6.29 13.18
N LYS A 325 -24.40 -6.46 14.44
CA LYS A 325 -23.55 -6.20 15.62
C LYS A 325 -22.34 -7.13 15.66
N ALA A 326 -22.49 -8.38 15.24
CA ALA A 326 -21.40 -9.35 15.16
C ALA A 326 -20.35 -8.94 14.12
N LEU A 327 -20.79 -8.48 12.94
CA LEU A 327 -19.91 -7.99 11.87
C LEU A 327 -19.05 -6.81 12.34
N PHE A 328 -19.67 -5.83 13.02
CA PHE A 328 -19.00 -4.63 13.49
C PHE A 328 -18.25 -4.81 14.82
N HIS A 329 -18.20 -6.02 15.38
CA HIS A 329 -17.60 -6.18 16.70
C HIS A 329 -16.07 -6.01 16.70
N ASP A 330 -15.39 -6.28 15.58
CA ASP A 330 -13.94 -6.16 15.44
C ASP A 330 -13.61 -5.16 14.32
N PRO A 331 -13.32 -3.89 14.65
CA PRO A 331 -13.09 -2.87 13.65
C PRO A 331 -11.76 -3.03 12.90
N LEU A 332 -10.76 -3.78 13.38
CA LEU A 332 -9.55 -3.98 12.57
C LEU A 332 -9.83 -4.92 11.40
N LYS A 333 -10.47 -6.05 11.72
CA LYS A 333 -10.89 -7.05 10.73
C LYS A 333 -11.94 -6.45 9.79
N PHE A 334 -13.04 -5.95 10.34
CA PHE A 334 -14.07 -5.29 9.55
C PHE A 334 -13.48 -4.13 8.72
N GLY A 335 -12.68 -3.25 9.33
CA GLY A 335 -12.05 -2.12 8.66
C GLY A 335 -11.20 -2.53 7.46
N ALA A 336 -10.35 -3.55 7.58
CA ALA A 336 -9.52 -4.00 6.47
C ALA A 336 -10.33 -4.45 5.24
N THR A 337 -11.42 -5.19 5.46
CA THR A 337 -12.29 -5.67 4.37
C THR A 337 -13.29 -4.60 3.90
N TRP A 338 -13.71 -3.71 4.80
CA TRP A 338 -14.52 -2.54 4.47
C TRP A 338 -13.77 -1.57 3.56
N GLN A 339 -12.51 -1.29 3.84
CA GLN A 339 -11.68 -0.42 3.00
C GLN A 339 -11.54 -0.96 1.56
N MET A 340 -11.51 -2.29 1.38
CA MET A 340 -11.56 -2.91 0.04
C MET A 340 -12.89 -2.65 -0.68
N VAL A 341 -14.00 -2.63 0.05
CA VAL A 341 -15.32 -2.28 -0.50
C VAL A 341 -15.38 -0.78 -0.78
N PHE A 342 -14.95 0.05 0.18
CA PHE A 342 -14.99 1.49 0.14
C PHE A 342 -14.20 2.08 -1.03
N MET A 343 -13.07 1.44 -1.37
CA MET A 343 -12.29 1.72 -2.57
C MET A 343 -13.13 1.75 -3.85
N ASN A 344 -14.21 0.97 -3.96
CA ASN A 344 -15.07 1.00 -5.15
C ASN A 344 -15.85 2.31 -5.27
N PHE A 345 -16.14 2.99 -4.16
CA PHE A 345 -16.88 4.26 -4.17
C PHE A 345 -15.98 5.47 -4.39
N THR A 346 -14.70 5.40 -4.01
CA THR A 346 -13.77 6.54 -4.06
C THR A 346 -12.70 6.42 -5.14
N VAL A 347 -12.37 5.21 -5.56
CA VAL A 347 -11.30 4.91 -6.53
C VAL A 347 -11.88 4.20 -7.74
N SER A 348 -12.28 2.92 -7.63
CA SER A 348 -12.58 2.09 -8.80
C SER A 348 -13.79 2.59 -9.59
N GLY A 349 -14.91 2.86 -8.91
CA GLY A 349 -16.13 3.35 -9.54
C GLY A 349 -15.94 4.75 -10.14
N VAL A 350 -15.23 5.64 -9.43
CA VAL A 350 -14.85 6.97 -9.92
C VAL A 350 -13.96 6.87 -11.16
N GLY A 351 -12.97 5.97 -11.15
CA GLY A 351 -12.07 5.73 -12.27
C GLY A 351 -12.81 5.19 -13.50
N ILE A 352 -13.70 4.21 -13.33
CA ILE A 352 -14.54 3.68 -14.41
C ILE A 352 -15.47 4.76 -14.97
N PHE A 353 -16.13 5.52 -14.09
CA PHE A 353 -16.99 6.64 -14.49
C PHE A 353 -16.20 7.67 -15.31
N MET A 354 -14.99 8.02 -14.85
CA MET A 354 -14.11 8.94 -15.56
C MET A 354 -13.68 8.40 -16.92
N ALA A 355 -13.31 7.12 -16.99
CA ALA A 355 -12.87 6.48 -18.22
C ALA A 355 -13.99 6.45 -19.28
N VAL A 356 -15.21 6.09 -18.89
CA VAL A 356 -16.36 6.02 -19.81
C VAL A 356 -16.76 7.40 -20.32
N ASN A 357 -16.72 8.43 -19.47
CA ASN A 357 -17.15 9.79 -19.81
C ASN A 357 -15.98 10.73 -20.15
N LEU A 358 -14.79 10.17 -20.45
CA LEU A 358 -13.54 10.94 -20.54
C LEU A 358 -13.65 12.09 -21.55
N ASN A 359 -14.07 11.79 -22.77
CA ASN A 359 -14.13 12.77 -23.85
C ASN A 359 -15.34 13.70 -23.76
N GLU A 360 -16.44 13.21 -23.17
CA GLU A 360 -17.72 13.94 -23.12
C GLU A 360 -17.77 14.96 -21.98
N ILE A 361 -17.18 14.62 -20.83
CA ILE A 361 -17.23 15.46 -19.62
C ILE A 361 -15.85 16.01 -19.30
N PHE A 362 -14.87 15.13 -19.06
CA PHE A 362 -13.63 15.52 -18.39
C PHE A 362 -12.64 16.24 -19.30
N ARG A 363 -12.57 15.86 -20.59
CA ARG A 363 -11.69 16.49 -21.57
C ARG A 363 -12.13 17.90 -21.96
N VAL A 364 -13.42 18.20 -21.79
CA VAL A 364 -14.04 19.49 -22.09
C VAL A 364 -13.81 20.50 -20.96
N TRP A 365 -13.65 20.02 -19.72
CA TRP A 365 -13.35 20.89 -18.58
C TRP A 365 -11.94 21.49 -18.61
N PRO A 366 -11.67 22.54 -17.82
CA PRO A 366 -10.31 23.04 -17.64
C PRO A 366 -9.34 21.92 -17.22
N HIS A 367 -8.12 21.94 -17.78
CA HIS A 367 -7.09 20.91 -17.53
C HIS A 367 -6.82 20.66 -16.05
N ARG A 368 -6.89 21.72 -15.24
CA ARG A 368 -6.73 21.65 -13.78
C ARG A 368 -7.70 20.67 -13.12
N GLU A 369 -8.95 20.60 -13.58
CA GLU A 369 -9.99 19.78 -12.97
C GLU A 369 -9.74 18.28 -13.24
N GLU A 370 -9.39 17.94 -14.48
CA GLU A 370 -8.97 16.57 -14.84
C GLU A 370 -7.75 16.13 -14.04
N ARG A 371 -6.76 17.03 -13.89
CA ARG A 371 -5.54 16.79 -13.10
C ARG A 371 -5.85 16.52 -11.62
N ILE A 372 -6.74 17.32 -11.00
CA ILE A 372 -7.14 17.13 -9.60
C ILE A 372 -7.76 15.74 -9.39
N ILE A 373 -8.63 15.29 -10.30
CA ILE A 373 -9.27 13.98 -10.22
C ILE A 373 -8.24 12.86 -10.33
N LEU A 374 -7.34 12.93 -11.30
CA LEU A 374 -6.33 11.90 -11.51
C LEU A 374 -5.37 11.81 -10.33
N THR A 375 -4.87 12.94 -9.83
CA THR A 375 -4.01 12.98 -8.66
C THR A 375 -4.74 12.45 -7.42
N GLY A 376 -5.98 12.90 -7.17
CA GLY A 376 -6.79 12.44 -6.04
C GLY A 376 -7.05 10.93 -6.06
N HIS A 377 -7.35 10.37 -7.22
CA HIS A 377 -7.67 8.96 -7.40
C HIS A 377 -6.58 8.02 -6.87
N TRP A 378 -5.31 8.23 -7.28
CA TRP A 378 -4.23 7.33 -6.88
C TRP A 378 -3.71 7.60 -5.46
N HIS A 379 -3.82 8.85 -4.97
CA HIS A 379 -3.51 9.17 -3.57
C HIS A 379 -4.50 8.52 -2.60
N ILE A 380 -5.80 8.53 -2.92
CA ILE A 380 -6.82 7.83 -2.13
C ILE A 380 -6.53 6.32 -2.12
N LEU A 381 -6.23 5.71 -3.27
CA LEU A 381 -5.87 4.29 -3.33
C LEU A 381 -4.68 3.95 -2.43
N SER A 382 -3.63 4.78 -2.48
CA SER A 382 -2.45 4.63 -1.61
C SER A 382 -2.80 4.77 -0.14
N GLY A 383 -3.68 5.72 0.21
CA GLY A 383 -4.19 5.91 1.57
C GLY A 383 -5.03 4.73 2.07
N ILE A 384 -5.85 4.13 1.22
CA ILE A 384 -6.63 2.92 1.52
C ILE A 384 -5.70 1.73 1.79
N ILE A 385 -4.69 1.52 0.94
CA ILE A 385 -3.66 0.47 1.11
C ILE A 385 -2.96 0.65 2.47
N ALA A 386 -2.49 1.87 2.77
CA ALA A 386 -1.86 2.17 4.05
C ALA A 386 -2.80 1.89 5.23
N THR A 387 -4.08 2.23 5.11
CA THR A 387 -5.10 2.00 6.14
C THR A 387 -5.31 0.51 6.41
N ILE A 388 -5.39 -0.32 5.36
CA ILE A 388 -5.52 -1.77 5.48
C ILE A 388 -4.25 -2.39 6.11
N ILE A 389 -3.06 -1.93 5.72
CA ILE A 389 -1.79 -2.33 6.36
C ILE A 389 -1.80 -1.98 7.84
N LEU A 390 -2.28 -0.79 8.23
CA LEU A 390 -2.36 -0.37 9.62
C LEU A 390 -3.31 -1.25 10.43
N PHE A 391 -4.48 -1.63 9.90
CA PHE A 391 -5.38 -2.57 10.58
C PHE A 391 -4.72 -3.92 10.81
N TYR A 392 -4.08 -4.47 9.78
CA TYR A 392 -3.39 -5.75 9.90
C TYR A 392 -2.23 -5.67 10.90
N PHE A 393 -1.40 -4.63 10.82
CA PHE A 393 -0.28 -4.44 11.73
C PHE A 393 -0.71 -4.19 13.17
N ALA A 394 -1.78 -3.43 13.39
CA ALA A 394 -2.34 -3.20 14.73
C ALA A 394 -2.87 -4.48 15.38
N ASP A 395 -3.41 -5.41 14.57
CA ASP A 395 -3.75 -6.76 15.02
C ASP A 395 -2.52 -7.61 15.34
N LEU A 396 -1.46 -7.54 14.52
CA LEU A 396 -0.20 -8.23 14.79
C LEU A 396 0.54 -7.71 16.03
N ALA A 397 0.51 -6.39 16.25
CA ALA A 397 0.96 -5.72 17.47
C ALA A 397 0.01 -6.01 18.66
N GLY A 398 -1.11 -6.67 18.38
CA GLY A 398 -2.12 -7.23 19.26
C GLY A 398 -2.77 -6.25 20.20
N LEU A 399 -3.24 -5.12 19.65
CA LEU A 399 -4.25 -4.30 20.30
C LEU A 399 -5.47 -5.15 20.69
N LYS A 400 -5.90 -5.03 21.95
CA LYS A 400 -7.02 -5.79 22.54
C LYS A 400 -8.02 -4.86 23.22
N GLY A 401 -9.24 -5.37 23.44
CA GLY A 401 -10.28 -4.69 24.23
C GLY A 401 -10.66 -3.32 23.68
N ARG A 402 -10.87 -2.34 24.57
CA ARG A 402 -11.32 -0.99 24.18
C ARG A 402 -10.31 -0.25 23.30
N LEU A 403 -9.00 -0.43 23.51
CA LEU A 403 -7.98 0.24 22.68
C LEU A 403 -8.06 -0.21 21.23
N ARG A 404 -8.30 -1.50 21.00
CA ARG A 404 -8.56 -2.04 19.65
C ARG A 404 -9.78 -1.39 19.01
N GLN A 405 -10.86 -1.23 19.78
CA GLN A 405 -12.10 -0.61 19.30
C GLN A 405 -11.87 0.85 18.90
N TRP A 406 -11.28 1.65 19.79
CA TRP A 406 -11.01 3.06 19.53
C TRP A 406 -10.05 3.25 18.35
N PHE A 407 -8.94 2.51 18.33
CA PHE A 407 -7.99 2.59 17.21
C PHE A 407 -8.70 2.26 15.89
N GLY A 408 -9.40 1.12 15.83
CA GLY A 408 -10.06 0.68 14.61
C GLY A 408 -11.11 1.68 14.11
N TRP A 409 -12.05 2.08 14.96
CA TRP A 409 -13.14 2.97 14.55
C TRP A 409 -12.69 4.39 14.23
N LEU A 410 -11.73 4.95 14.98
CA LEU A 410 -11.21 6.28 14.66
C LEU A 410 -10.45 6.28 13.34
N VAL A 411 -9.70 5.21 13.03
CA VAL A 411 -9.04 5.07 11.73
C VAL A 411 -10.08 4.92 10.61
N ILE A 412 -11.09 4.04 10.75
CA ILE A 412 -12.17 3.89 9.75
C ILE A 412 -12.87 5.22 9.48
N ILE A 413 -13.35 5.88 10.54
CA ILE A 413 -14.12 7.12 10.41
C ILE A 413 -13.22 8.23 9.82
N GLY A 414 -11.99 8.37 10.32
CA GLY A 414 -11.05 9.35 9.81
C GLY A 414 -10.71 9.14 8.33
N SER A 415 -10.42 7.89 7.93
CA SER A 415 -10.12 7.56 6.54
C SER A 415 -11.33 7.76 5.61
N ASP A 416 -12.53 7.35 6.03
CA ASP A 416 -13.73 7.45 5.21
C ASP A 416 -14.15 8.91 5.01
N LEU A 417 -14.08 9.73 6.08
CA LEU A 417 -14.30 11.17 5.98
C LEU A 417 -13.27 11.81 5.06
N ALA A 418 -11.99 11.49 5.24
CA ALA A 418 -10.91 12.05 4.44
C ALA A 418 -11.09 11.74 2.95
N PHE A 419 -11.15 10.45 2.61
CA PHE A 419 -11.17 9.99 1.22
C PHE A 419 -12.50 10.28 0.54
N GLY A 420 -13.61 10.20 1.27
CA GLY A 420 -14.93 10.59 0.77
C GLY A 420 -14.99 12.08 0.44
N ALA A 421 -14.46 12.93 1.32
CA ALA A 421 -14.43 14.38 1.08
C ALA A 421 -13.50 14.74 -0.08
N VAL A 422 -12.32 14.15 -0.18
CA VAL A 422 -11.40 14.36 -1.33
C VAL A 422 -12.03 13.88 -2.64
N THR A 423 -12.79 12.78 -2.63
CA THR A 423 -13.54 12.28 -3.79
C THR A 423 -14.59 13.29 -4.27
N ILE A 424 -15.37 13.85 -3.35
CA ILE A 424 -16.37 14.89 -3.67
C ILE A 424 -15.66 16.16 -4.16
N PHE A 425 -14.59 16.58 -3.50
CA PHE A 425 -13.77 17.72 -3.90
C PHE A 425 -13.22 17.56 -5.31
N SER A 426 -12.68 16.38 -5.65
CA SER A 426 -12.11 16.13 -6.97
C SER A 426 -13.19 16.16 -8.05
N MET A 427 -14.39 15.69 -7.74
CA MET A 427 -15.53 15.69 -8.67
C MET A 427 -16.44 16.93 -8.55
N LYS A 428 -16.03 17.99 -7.83
CA LYS A 428 -16.86 19.15 -7.48
C LYS A 428 -17.63 19.75 -8.67
N ARG A 429 -17.01 19.77 -9.84
CA ARG A 429 -17.57 20.30 -11.10
C ARG A 429 -18.78 19.54 -11.65
N LEU A 430 -19.02 18.31 -11.18
CA LEU A 430 -20.26 17.57 -11.47
C LEU A 430 -21.46 18.13 -10.71
N PHE A 431 -21.22 18.77 -9.57
CA PHE A 431 -22.27 19.17 -8.63
C PHE A 431 -22.53 20.69 -8.64
N VAL A 432 -21.48 21.48 -8.89
CA VAL A 432 -21.54 22.95 -8.79
C VAL A 432 -20.77 23.65 -9.91
N THR A 433 -21.23 24.85 -10.27
CA THR A 433 -20.58 25.74 -11.24
C THR A 433 -19.31 26.38 -10.65
N GLU A 434 -18.55 27.10 -11.48
CA GLU A 434 -17.21 27.58 -11.09
C GLU A 434 -17.30 28.70 -10.08
N SER A 435 -18.26 29.59 -10.30
CA SER A 435 -18.58 30.69 -9.41
C SER A 435 -19.18 30.23 -8.08
N ALA A 436 -19.82 29.06 -8.03
CA ALA A 436 -20.50 28.54 -6.86
C ALA A 436 -19.71 27.47 -6.08
N GLN A 437 -18.48 27.14 -6.50
CA GLN A 437 -17.76 26.00 -5.93
C GLN A 437 -17.15 26.24 -4.54
N GLN A 438 -16.89 27.51 -4.17
CA GLN A 438 -16.10 27.81 -2.97
C GLN A 438 -16.69 27.23 -1.67
N PRO A 439 -18.01 27.29 -1.40
CA PRO A 439 -18.57 26.67 -0.21
C PRO A 439 -18.33 25.15 -0.17
N LEU A 440 -18.48 24.46 -1.31
CA LEU A 440 -18.23 23.03 -1.39
C LEU A 440 -16.74 22.71 -1.16
N VAL A 441 -15.85 23.50 -1.75
CA VAL A 441 -14.40 23.38 -1.53
C VAL A 441 -14.05 23.55 -0.06
N ASN A 442 -14.55 24.60 0.60
CA ASN A 442 -14.26 24.86 2.01
C ASN A 442 -14.70 23.70 2.91
N TRP A 443 -15.93 23.21 2.73
CA TRP A 443 -16.45 22.09 3.52
C TRP A 443 -15.71 20.78 3.26
N THR A 444 -15.45 20.46 1.98
CA THR A 444 -14.74 19.22 1.63
C THR A 444 -13.30 19.24 2.10
N MET A 445 -12.58 20.36 1.98
CA MET A 445 -11.23 20.50 2.52
C MET A 445 -11.21 20.40 4.05
N LEU A 446 -12.15 21.05 4.74
CA LEU A 446 -12.24 20.95 6.21
C LEU A 446 -12.47 19.51 6.68
N VAL A 447 -13.40 18.79 6.03
CA VAL A 447 -13.67 17.38 6.36
C VAL A 447 -12.48 16.49 5.99
N ALA A 448 -11.83 16.77 4.86
CA ALA A 448 -10.64 16.05 4.43
C ALA A 448 -9.50 16.18 5.46
N ASP A 449 -9.18 17.42 5.84
CA ASP A 449 -8.13 17.74 6.80
C ASP A 449 -8.44 17.17 8.18
N PHE A 450 -9.69 17.28 8.64
CA PHE A 450 -10.11 16.68 9.90
C PHE A 450 -9.96 15.15 9.90
N GLY A 451 -10.40 14.49 8.83
CA GLY A 451 -10.28 13.03 8.68
C GLY A 451 -8.83 12.59 8.67
N LEU A 452 -7.97 13.26 7.89
CA LEU A 452 -6.54 12.98 7.81
C LEU A 452 -5.84 13.23 9.15
N ALA A 453 -6.11 14.37 9.79
CA ALA A 453 -5.55 14.70 11.09
C ALA A 453 -5.93 13.65 12.14
N LEU A 454 -7.17 13.18 12.14
CA LEU A 454 -7.61 12.12 13.04
C LEU A 454 -6.81 10.82 12.84
N VAL A 455 -6.64 10.36 11.60
CA VAL A 455 -5.84 9.16 11.29
C VAL A 455 -4.38 9.35 11.73
N LEU A 456 -3.78 10.50 11.41
CA LEU A 456 -2.38 10.79 11.75
C LEU A 456 -2.15 10.89 13.26
N VAL A 457 -3.08 11.47 14.01
CA VAL A 457 -3.01 11.53 15.48
C VAL A 457 -3.13 10.13 16.09
N VAL A 458 -4.04 9.30 15.59
CA VAL A 458 -4.19 7.91 16.06
C VAL A 458 -2.93 7.09 15.75
N LEU A 459 -2.36 7.25 14.56
CA LEU A 459 -1.10 6.63 14.18
C LEU A 459 0.06 7.10 15.07
N ALA A 460 0.17 8.41 15.33
CA ALA A 460 1.18 8.97 16.22
C ALA A 460 1.07 8.40 17.64
N MET A 461 -0.14 8.36 18.21
CA MET A 461 -0.38 7.74 19.52
C MET A 461 0.02 6.26 19.54
N PHE A 462 -0.32 5.51 18.49
CA PHE A 462 0.05 4.10 18.36
C PHE A 462 1.57 3.91 18.30
N LEU A 463 2.28 4.72 17.50
CA LEU A 463 3.74 4.67 17.39
C LEU A 463 4.44 5.09 18.69
N LEU A 464 3.94 6.12 19.38
CA LEU A 464 4.44 6.52 20.70
C LEU A 464 4.23 5.41 21.73
N TRP A 465 3.09 4.71 21.69
CA TRP A 465 2.86 3.54 22.53
C TRP A 465 3.88 2.43 22.24
N ARG A 466 4.14 2.11 20.95
CA ARG A 466 5.15 1.12 20.56
C ARG A 466 6.57 1.54 20.96
N LEU A 467 6.89 2.83 20.84
CA LEU A 467 8.18 3.37 21.28
C LEU A 467 8.34 3.23 22.79
N PHE A 468 7.33 3.61 23.56
CA PHE A 468 7.33 3.44 25.01
C PHE A 468 7.42 1.96 25.42
N ASP A 469 6.73 1.07 24.70
CA ASP A 469 6.85 -0.37 24.89
C ASP A 469 8.28 -0.88 24.70
N LEU A 470 8.98 -0.45 23.64
CA LEU A 470 10.38 -0.79 23.38
C LEU A 470 11.31 -0.37 24.53
N PHE A 471 11.05 0.77 25.17
CA PHE A 471 11.85 1.24 26.31
C PHE A 471 11.59 0.46 27.61
N LYS A 472 10.45 -0.22 27.75
CA LYS A 472 10.17 -1.09 28.91
C LYS A 472 11.01 -2.37 28.86
N ARG A 473 11.55 -2.78 30.02
CA ARG A 473 12.38 -4.00 30.14
C ARG A 473 11.61 -5.29 29.84
N ASN A 474 10.35 -5.36 30.26
CA ASN A 474 9.43 -6.48 30.00
C ASN A 474 8.23 -5.97 29.18
N GLY A 475 8.51 -5.16 28.17
CA GLY A 475 7.49 -4.72 27.20
C GLY A 475 7.01 -5.88 26.34
N ARG A 476 5.98 -5.62 25.54
CA ARG A 476 5.40 -6.56 24.60
C ARG A 476 6.39 -7.00 23.53
N TRP A 477 7.29 -6.12 23.10
CA TRP A 477 8.38 -6.45 22.18
C TRP A 477 9.18 -7.68 22.64
N LYS A 478 9.30 -7.92 23.95
CA LYS A 478 10.01 -9.08 24.49
C LYS A 478 9.24 -10.37 24.23
N SER A 479 7.94 -10.41 24.55
CA SER A 479 7.09 -11.56 24.19
C SER A 479 7.05 -11.81 22.69
N GLU A 480 7.03 -10.74 21.88
CA GLU A 480 7.05 -10.84 20.42
C GLU A 480 8.41 -11.33 19.89
N LEU A 481 9.51 -11.05 20.59
CA LEU A 481 10.82 -11.63 20.30
C LEU A 481 10.87 -13.10 20.68
N ASP A 482 10.31 -13.49 21.82
CA ASP A 482 10.28 -14.88 22.28
C ASP A 482 9.50 -15.77 21.29
N GLU A 483 8.40 -15.27 20.71
CA GLU A 483 7.63 -15.92 19.63
C GLU A 483 8.49 -16.29 18.40
N THR A 484 9.62 -15.61 18.18
CA THR A 484 10.52 -15.89 17.04
C THR A 484 11.52 -17.01 17.31
N GLY A 485 11.73 -17.39 18.58
CA GLY A 485 12.80 -18.30 19.00
C GLY A 485 14.21 -17.70 18.95
N TYR A 486 14.38 -16.41 18.65
CA TYR A 486 15.69 -15.74 18.71
C TYR A 486 16.14 -15.43 20.14
N GLY A 487 15.23 -15.43 21.11
CA GLY A 487 15.54 -15.20 22.53
C GLY A 487 16.28 -16.35 23.23
N GLU A 488 16.29 -17.55 22.64
CA GLU A 488 16.92 -18.75 23.23
C GLU A 488 18.37 -18.96 22.76
N VAL A 489 18.83 -18.21 21.75
CA VAL A 489 20.20 -18.30 21.24
C VAL A 489 21.07 -17.31 22.01
N GLN A 490 21.39 -17.67 23.26
CA GLN A 490 22.52 -17.22 24.11
C GLN A 490 22.09 -17.22 25.60
N SER A 491 22.11 -18.41 26.21
CA SER A 491 22.39 -18.55 27.64
C SER A 491 23.48 -19.58 27.84
#